data_AF-A0A6M0L462-F1
#
_entry.id   AF-A0A6M0L462-F1
#
_cell.length_a   1.000
_cell.length_b   1.000
_cell.length_c   1.000
_cell.angle_alpha   90.00
_cell.angle_beta   90.00
_cell.angle_gamma   90.00
#
_symmetry.space_group_name_H-M   'P 1'
#
loop_
_entity.id
_entity.type
_entity.pdbx_description
1 polymer ?
#
loop_
_entity_poly.entity_id
_entity_poly.type
_entity_poly.pdbx_seq_one_letter_code
_entity_poly.pdbx_strand_id
1 'polypeptide(L)'
;MVVDIIAGAYALFILFAIATSWRRIPKSALTSLFSGAVLLAYCVVLHINQQLVNHTFVVILSVTLLQLAPFEIALRKGRINWLHHTIRFALHAYIVWALVL
;
A
#
# COMPACT_ATOMS: atom_id res chain seq x y z
N MET A 1 6.35 4.15 17.08
CA MET A 1 5.83 5.54 17.08
C MET A 1 6.01 6.26 15.75
N VAL A 2 7.25 6.57 15.30
CA VAL A 2 7.45 7.33 14.04
C VAL A 2 6.95 6.54 12.82
N VAL A 3 7.23 5.24 12.78
CA VAL A 3 6.81 4.34 11.69
C VAL A 3 5.29 4.22 11.61
N ASP A 4 4.60 4.16 12.76
CA ASP A 4 3.13 4.09 12.82
C ASP A 4 2.48 5.35 12.25
N ILE A 5 3.04 6.53 12.59
CA ILE A 5 2.57 7.82 12.08
C ILE A 5 2.79 7.89 10.56
N ILE A 6 3.95 7.44 10.07
CA ILE A 6 4.26 7.41 8.63
C ILE A 6 3.32 6.44 7.89
N ALA A 7 3.10 5.24 8.42
CA ALA A 7 2.22 4.24 7.83
C ALA A 7 0.75 4.71 7.81
N GLY A 8 0.28 5.31 8.91
CA GLY A 8 -1.06 5.89 9.00
C GLY A 8 -1.26 7.07 8.06
N ALA A 9 -0.30 7.99 7.99
CA ALA A 9 -0.32 9.11 7.05
C ALA A 9 -0.30 8.62 5.59
N TYR A 10 0.46 7.57 5.29
CA TYR A 10 0.52 6.97 3.97
C TYR A 10 -0.82 6.32 3.58
N ALA A 11 -1.46 5.60 4.50
CA ALA A 11 -2.79 5.03 4.29
C ALA A 11 -3.83 6.12 4.00
N LEU A 12 -3.83 7.21 4.78
CA LEU A 12 -4.72 8.35 4.56
C LEU A 12 -4.47 9.03 3.21
N PHE A 13 -3.22 9.20 2.81
CA PHE A 13 -2.86 9.75 1.50
C PHE A 13 -3.39 8.87 0.36
N ILE A 14 -3.26 7.54 0.48
CA ILE A 14 -3.80 6.60 -0.50
C ILE A 14 -5.32 6.74 -0.58
N LEU A 15 -6.03 6.77 0.56
CA LEU A 15 -7.48 6.94 0.59
C LEU A 15 -7.94 8.27 -0.02
N PHE A 16 -7.22 9.36 0.26
CA PHE A 16 -7.48 10.67 -0.35
C PHE A 16 -7.25 10.67 -1.86
N ALA A 17 -6.17 10.04 -2.33
CA ALA A 17 -5.88 9.88 -3.75
C ALA A 17 -6.96 9.04 -4.47
N ILE A 18 -7.46 7.98 -3.82
CA ILE A 18 -8.61 7.20 -4.29
C ILE A 18 -9.84 8.11 -4.41
N ALA A 19 -10.21 8.82 -3.34
CA ALA A 19 -11.41 9.66 -3.31
C ALA A 19 -11.42 10.75 -4.40
N THR A 20 -10.26 11.35 -4.67
CA THR A 20 -10.12 12.42 -5.67
C THR A 20 -10.01 11.90 -7.11
N SER A 21 -9.54 10.65 -7.31
CA SER A 21 -9.20 10.13 -8.63
C SER A 21 -10.01 8.89 -9.06
N TRP A 22 -10.97 8.42 -8.25
CA TRP A 22 -11.70 7.16 -8.46
C TRP A 22 -12.34 7.01 -9.83
N ARG A 23 -12.87 8.10 -10.42
CA ARG A 23 -13.48 8.08 -11.77
C ARG A 23 -12.49 7.85 -12.91
N ARG A 24 -11.19 8.10 -12.69
CA ARG A 24 -10.12 7.99 -13.69
C ARG A 24 -9.29 6.70 -13.55
N ILE A 25 -9.59 5.89 -12.54
CA ILE A 25 -8.85 4.67 -12.20
C ILE A 25 -9.65 3.45 -12.68
N PRO A 26 -9.01 2.42 -13.25
CA PRO A 26 -9.67 1.14 -13.56
C PRO A 26 -10.34 0.54 -12.33
N LYS A 27 -11.52 -0.07 -12.47
CA LYS A 27 -12.24 -0.66 -11.33
C LYS A 27 -11.40 -1.69 -10.56
N SER A 28 -10.59 -2.50 -11.26
CA SER A 28 -9.65 -3.46 -10.66
C SER A 28 -8.50 -2.81 -9.88
N ALA A 29 -7.95 -1.71 -10.39
CA ALA A 29 -6.94 -0.93 -9.67
C ALA A 29 -7.56 -0.22 -8.45
N LEU A 30 -8.81 0.22 -8.53
CA LEU A 30 -9.53 0.83 -7.42
C LEU A 30 -9.76 -0.17 -6.28
N THR A 31 -10.27 -1.37 -6.60
CA THR A 31 -10.48 -2.44 -5.60
C THR A 31 -9.16 -2.85 -4.96
N SER A 32 -8.09 -3.00 -5.76
CA SER A 32 -6.76 -3.32 -5.25
C SER A 32 -6.23 -2.24 -4.30
N LEU A 33 -6.37 -0.95 -4.62
CA LEU A 33 -5.96 0.13 -3.70
C LEU A 33 -6.76 0.11 -2.40
N PHE A 34 -8.08 -0.07 -2.49
CA PHE A 34 -8.95 -0.07 -1.32
C PHE A 34 -8.64 -1.26 -0.40
N SER A 35 -8.55 -2.47 -0.96
CA SER A 35 -8.18 -3.67 -0.21
C SER A 35 -6.77 -3.56 0.40
N GLY A 36 -5.80 -3.02 -0.37
CA GLY A 36 -4.45 -2.76 0.13
C GLY A 36 -4.42 -1.79 1.31
N ALA A 37 -5.19 -0.69 1.23
CA ALA A 37 -5.29 0.31 2.30
C ALA A 37 -5.97 -0.24 3.57
N VAL A 38 -7.04 -1.04 3.41
CA VAL A 38 -7.71 -1.71 4.54
C VAL A 38 -6.75 -2.68 5.24
N LEU A 39 -6.02 -3.49 4.48
CA LEU A 39 -5.04 -4.42 5.06
C LEU A 39 -3.88 -3.66 5.72
N LEU A 40 -3.46 -2.51 5.18
CA LEU A 40 -2.43 -1.68 5.80
C LEU A 40 -2.89 -1.14 7.15
N ALA A 41 -4.13 -0.64 7.23
CA ALA A 41 -4.72 -0.21 8.50
C ALA A 41 -4.80 -1.38 9.50
N TYR A 42 -5.16 -2.58 9.03
CA TYR A 42 -5.15 -3.77 9.87
C TYR A 42 -3.73 -4.17 10.32
N CYS A 43 -2.70 -3.99 9.49
CA CYS A 43 -1.30 -4.18 9.89
C CYS A 43 -0.91 -3.22 11.03
N VAL A 44 -1.38 -1.97 11.02
CA VAL A 44 -1.15 -1.03 12.13
C VAL A 44 -1.81 -1.55 13.42
N VAL A 45 -3.05 -2.05 13.33
CA VAL A 45 -3.74 -2.66 14.49
C VAL A 45 -2.94 -3.86 15.03
N LEU A 46 -2.48 -4.76 14.14
CA LEU A 46 -1.68 -5.91 14.53
C LEU A 46 -0.32 -5.52 15.14
N HIS A 47 0.31 -4.44 14.65
CA HIS A 47 1.55 -3.90 15.22
C HIS A 47 1.32 -3.38 16.64
N ILE A 48 0.28 -2.58 16.86
CA ILE A 48 -0.10 -2.06 18.19
C ILE A 48 -0.34 -3.21 19.19
N ASN A 49 -0.92 -4.32 18.72
CA ASN A 49 -1.16 -5.51 19.54
C ASN A 49 0.05 -6.47 19.63
N GLN A 50 1.20 -6.12 19.06
CA GLN A 50 2.41 -6.98 18.99
C GLN A 50 2.18 -8.35 18.32
N GLN A 51 1.20 -8.45 17.42
CA GLN A 51 0.87 -9.69 16.71
C GLN A 51 1.32 -9.70 15.24
N LEU A 52 1.89 -8.60 14.75
CA LEU A 52 2.22 -8.44 13.33
C LEU A 52 3.19 -9.52 12.81
N VAL A 53 4.16 -9.93 13.62
CA VAL A 53 5.15 -10.96 13.27
C VAL A 53 4.46 -12.28 12.90
N ASN A 54 3.34 -12.62 13.54
CA ASN A 54 2.57 -13.84 13.28
C ASN A 54 1.70 -13.73 12.01
N HIS A 55 1.63 -12.54 11.41
CA HIS A 55 0.72 -12.22 10.30
C HIS A 55 1.48 -11.63 9.10
N THR A 56 2.73 -12.06 8.87
CA THR A 56 3.58 -11.59 7.76
C THR A 56 2.88 -11.67 6.39
N PHE A 57 2.03 -12.67 6.18
CA PHE A 57 1.23 -12.81 4.96
C PHE A 57 0.30 -11.60 4.71
N VAL A 58 -0.37 -11.09 5.76
CA VAL A 58 -1.26 -9.92 5.67
C VAL A 58 -0.48 -8.70 5.22
N VAL A 59 0.75 -8.56 5.71
CA VAL A 59 1.65 -7.46 5.39
C VAL A 59 2.10 -7.52 3.93
N ILE A 60 2.53 -8.70 3.46
CA ILE A 60 2.92 -8.92 2.07
C ILE A 60 1.73 -8.68 1.12
N LEU A 61 0.55 -9.17 1.49
CA LEU A 61 -0.67 -9.00 0.70
C LEU A 61 -1.08 -7.52 0.58
N SER A 62 -1.03 -6.77 1.69
CA SER A 62 -1.29 -5.33 1.70
C SER A 62 -0.38 -4.59 0.71
N VAL A 63 0.94 -4.82 0.80
CA VAL A 63 1.92 -4.19 -0.09
C VAL A 63 1.68 -4.57 -1.54
N THR A 64 1.46 -5.85 -1.82
CA THR A 64 1.25 -6.35 -3.19
C THR A 64 0.03 -5.68 -3.83
N LEU A 65 -1.05 -5.50 -3.08
CA LEU A 65 -2.27 -4.84 -3.57
C LEU A 65 -2.08 -3.33 -3.80
N LEU A 66 -1.29 -2.66 -2.95
CA LEU A 66 -0.93 -1.26 -3.13
C LEU A 66 0.02 -1.04 -4.32
N GLN A 67 0.82 -2.06 -4.67
CA GLN A 67 1.71 -2.07 -5.83
C GLN A 67 0.99 -2.28 -7.15
N LEU A 68 0.01 -3.21 -7.15
CA LEU A 68 -0.65 -3.68 -8.36
C LEU A 68 -1.45 -2.58 -9.06
N ALA A 69 -2.15 -1.76 -8.28
CA ALA A 69 -3.03 -0.74 -8.83
C ALA A 69 -2.30 0.35 -9.64
N PRO A 70 -1.25 1.01 -9.10
CA PRO A 70 -0.47 1.96 -9.88
C PRO A 70 0.34 1.28 -11.01
N PHE A 71 0.64 -0.01 -10.91
CA PHE A 71 1.18 -0.78 -12.04
C PHE A 71 0.15 -0.92 -13.17
N GLU A 72 -1.09 -1.32 -12.87
CA GLU A 72 -2.17 -1.44 -13.86
C GLU A 72 -2.50 -0.08 -14.51
N ILE A 73 -2.53 1.00 -13.73
CA ILE A 73 -2.75 2.37 -14.24
C ILE A 73 -1.64 2.76 -15.22
N ALA A 74 -0.38 2.45 -14.91
CA ALA A 74 0.76 2.77 -15.77
C ALA A 74 0.79 1.90 -17.03
N LEU A 75 0.43 0.62 -16.91
CA LEU A 75 0.29 -0.33 -18.01
C LEU A 75 -0.76 0.14 -19.02
N ARG A 76 -1.96 0.51 -18.56
CA ARG A 76 -3.04 1.02 -19.43
C ARG A 76 -2.69 2.33 -20.14
N LYS A 77 -1.81 3.15 -19.55
CA LYS A 77 -1.35 4.40 -20.15
C LYS A 77 -0.16 4.21 -21.09
N GLY A 78 0.38 2.99 -21.21
CA GLY A 78 1.60 2.71 -22.01
C GLY A 78 2.84 3.46 -21.51
N ARG A 79 2.86 3.85 -20.23
CA ARG A 79 3.88 4.74 -19.65
C ARG A 79 4.42 4.15 -18.34
N ILE A 80 4.86 2.90 -18.37
CA ILE A 80 5.49 2.29 -17.19
C ILE A 80 6.87 2.90 -17.00
N ASN A 81 7.02 3.68 -15.93
CA ASN A 81 8.32 4.09 -15.44
C ASN A 81 8.80 3.05 -14.40
N TRP A 82 9.61 2.11 -14.86
CA TRP A 82 10.14 1.02 -14.03
C TRP A 82 10.97 1.54 -12.84
N LEU A 83 11.74 2.62 -13.02
CA LEU A 83 12.50 3.24 -11.93
C LEU A 83 11.58 3.73 -10.81
N HIS A 84 10.52 4.46 -11.16
CA HIS A 84 9.53 4.92 -10.19
C HIS A 84 8.81 3.75 -9.50
N HIS A 85 8.52 2.69 -10.24
CA HIS A 85 7.88 1.48 -9.70
C HIS A 85 8.79 0.79 -8.66
N THR A 86 10.07 0.61 -8.96
CA THR A 86 11.04 -0.01 -8.07
C THR A 86 11.29 0.84 -6.82
N ILE A 87 11.39 2.17 -6.95
CA ILE A 87 11.51 3.07 -5.79
C ILE A 87 10.29 2.91 -4.87
N ARG A 88 9.08 2.88 -5.45
CA ARG A 88 7.85 2.65 -4.68
C ARG A 88 7.86 1.29 -4.00
N PHE A 89 8.34 0.23 -4.65
CA PHE A 89 8.49 -1.09 -4.04
C PHE A 89 9.47 -1.10 -2.87
N ALA A 90 10.66 -0.52 -3.05
CA ALA A 90 11.64 -0.40 -1.97
C ALA A 90 11.06 0.34 -0.76
N LEU A 91 10.31 1.43 -0.99
CA LEU A 91 9.62 2.16 0.08
C LEU A 91 8.60 1.29 0.83
N HIS A 92 7.77 0.53 0.11
CA HIS A 92 6.79 -0.36 0.74
C HIS A 92 7.49 -1.47 1.53
N ALA A 93 8.53 -2.09 0.98
CA ALA A 93 9.32 -3.12 1.65
C ALA A 93 9.98 -2.59 2.93
N TYR A 94 10.49 -1.35 2.89
CA TYR A 94 11.07 -0.68 4.06
C TYR A 94 10.02 -0.42 5.14
N ILE A 95 8.85 0.11 4.78
CA ILE A 95 7.75 0.35 5.74
C ILE A 95 7.34 -0.96 6.41
N VAL A 96 7.22 -2.04 5.63
CA VAL A 96 6.91 -3.38 6.16
C VAL A 96 7.98 -3.88 7.11
N TRP A 97 9.25 -3.82 6.70
CA TRP A 97 10.36 -4.24 7.55
C TRP A 97 10.38 -3.46 8.87
N ALA A 98 10.17 -2.15 8.81
CA ALA A 98 10.15 -1.27 9.98
C ALA A 98 8.94 -1.49 10.90
N LEU A 99 7.82 -2.02 10.39
CA LEU A 99 6.66 -2.39 11.20
C LEU A 99 6.81 -3.77 11.88
N VAL A 100 7.66 -4.65 11.32
CA VAL A 100 7.89 -6.00 11.86
C VAL A 100 8.96 -5.98 12.97
N LEU A 101 9.85 -4.99 12.95
CA LEU A 101 10.90 -4.78 13.96
C LEU A 101 10.34 -4.17 15.25
#